data_AF-A0A0L1MLG0-F1
#
_entry.id   AF-A0A0L1MLG0-F1
#
_cell.length_a   1.000
_cell.length_b   1.000
_cell.length_c   1.000
_cell.angle_alpha   90.00
_cell.angle_beta   90.00
_cell.angle_gamma   90.00
#
_symmetry.space_group_name_H-M   'P 1'
#
loop_
_entity.id
_entity.type
_entity.pdbx_description
1 polymer ?
#
loop_
_entity_poly.entity_id
_entity_poly.type
_entity_poly.pdbx_seq_one_letter_code
_entity_poly.pdbx_strand_id
1 'polypeptide(L)'
;IDLDELAVFVSVSRRQLERLFQKYLHCSPSRYYLKLRLIRARQLLKQTPMSIIEVASVCGFVSTPHFSKCYREYYGIPPRDERVGSNTTQQVAMIPLPQALGLSPLSDPSSALGQARNESTFASVRI
;
A
#
# COMPACT_ATOMS: atom_id res chain seq x y z
N ILE A 1 -7.27 -3.55 28.36
CA ILE A 1 -6.08 -3.42 29.22
C ILE A 1 -6.45 -2.37 30.23
N ASP A 2 -6.55 -2.81 31.48
CA ASP A 2 -6.78 -1.90 32.59
C ASP A 2 -5.48 -1.14 32.90
N LEU A 3 -5.59 0.11 33.32
CA LEU A 3 -4.41 0.94 33.60
C LEU A 3 -3.68 0.46 34.86
N ASP A 4 -4.41 -0.12 35.82
CA ASP A 4 -3.85 -0.65 37.05
C ASP A 4 -3.05 -1.93 36.79
N GLU A 5 -3.52 -2.80 35.89
CA GLU A 5 -2.76 -3.97 35.42
C GLU A 5 -1.42 -3.55 34.77
N LEU A 6 -1.45 -2.53 33.90
CA LEU A 6 -0.25 -2.04 33.24
C LEU A 6 0.74 -1.43 34.23
N ALA A 7 0.25 -0.70 35.23
CA ALA A 7 1.07 -0.09 36.28
C ALA A 7 1.77 -1.15 37.14
N VAL A 8 1.04 -2.21 37.51
CA VAL A 8 1.62 -3.38 38.22
C VAL A 8 2.68 -4.07 37.37
N PHE A 9 2.40 -4.31 36.09
CA PHE A 9 3.34 -4.97 35.17
C PHE A 9 4.68 -4.23 35.05
N VAL A 10 4.66 -2.89 35.02
CA VAL A 10 5.87 -2.06 34.95
C VAL A 10 6.40 -1.62 36.32
N SER A 11 5.88 -2.18 37.41
CA SER A 11 6.33 -1.91 38.80
C SER A 11 6.29 -0.43 39.19
N VAL A 12 5.27 0.32 38.77
CA VAL A 12 5.06 1.72 39.17
C VAL A 12 3.62 1.94 39.63
N SER A 13 3.37 3.00 40.39
CA SER A 13 2.00 3.41 40.68
C SER A 13 1.31 3.97 39.42
N ARG A 14 -0.01 3.85 39.34
CA ARG A 14 -0.82 4.46 38.27
C ARG A 14 -0.53 5.95 38.08
N ARG A 15 -0.44 6.70 39.18
CA ARG A 15 -0.11 8.13 39.14
C ARG A 15 1.26 8.39 38.53
N GLN A 16 2.25 7.54 38.82
CA GLN A 16 3.58 7.66 38.26
C GLN A 16 3.59 7.31 36.77
N LEU A 17 2.86 6.27 36.37
CA LEU A 17 2.68 5.92 34.96
C LEU A 17 2.07 7.08 34.17
N GLU A 18 0.97 7.65 34.64
CA GLU A 18 0.33 8.83 34.03
C GLU A 18 1.30 10.02 33.93
N ARG A 19 2.06 10.29 34.99
CA ARG A 19 3.06 11.37 34.99
C ARG A 19 4.19 11.14 33.98
N LEU A 20 4.65 9.90 33.81
CA LEU A 20 5.66 9.53 32.82
C LEU A 20 5.12 9.71 31.39
N PHE A 21 3.89 9.27 31.13
CA PHE A 21 3.21 9.47 29.86
C PHE A 21 3.05 10.96 29.54
N GLN A 22 2.64 11.78 30.51
CA GLN A 22 2.53 13.22 30.30
C GLN A 22 3.88 13.89 30.08
N LYS A 23 4.94 13.45 30.78
CA LYS A 23 6.30 14.00 30.66
C LYS A 23 6.94 13.70 29.31
N TYR A 24 6.81 12.47 28.81
CA TYR A 24 7.55 12.01 27.63
C TYR A 24 6.72 11.91 26.34
N LEU A 25 5.40 11.72 26.45
CA LEU A 25 4.49 11.52 25.31
C LEU A 25 3.40 12.60 25.22
N HIS A 26 3.34 13.52 26.18
CA HIS A 26 2.38 14.63 26.25
C HIS A 26 0.91 14.22 26.10
N CYS A 27 0.57 13.00 26.53
CA CYS A 27 -0.79 12.48 26.47
C CYS A 27 -1.03 11.47 27.60
N SER A 28 -2.29 11.13 27.87
CA SER A 28 -2.62 10.09 28.84
C SER A 28 -2.34 8.67 28.29
N PRO A 29 -2.05 7.69 29.15
CA PRO A 29 -1.87 6.30 28.76
C PRO A 29 -3.02 5.76 27.90
N SER A 30 -4.26 6.03 28.31
CA SER A 30 -5.47 5.58 27.59
C SER A 30 -5.56 6.15 26.17
N ARG A 31 -5.22 7.44 25.99
CA ARG A 31 -5.21 8.10 24.68
C ARG A 31 -4.13 7.52 23.78
N TYR A 32 -2.94 7.28 24.32
CA TYR A 32 -1.85 6.67 23.58
C TYR A 32 -2.20 5.23 23.14
N TYR A 33 -2.79 4.44 24.04
CA TYR A 33 -3.21 3.09 23.73
C TYR A 33 -4.31 3.04 22.66
N LEU A 34 -5.29 3.96 22.72
CA LEU A 34 -6.29 4.10 21.66
C LEU A 34 -5.63 4.39 20.30
N LYS A 35 -4.65 5.29 20.26
CA LYS A 35 -3.88 5.58 19.05
C LYS A 35 -3.19 4.33 18.50
N LEU A 36 -2.51 3.54 19.35
CA LEU A 36 -1.87 2.29 18.91
C LEU A 36 -2.87 1.30 18.30
N ARG A 37 -4.05 1.16 18.92
CA ARG A 37 -5.12 0.29 18.41
C ARG A 37 -5.63 0.75 17.05
N LEU A 38 -5.79 2.06 16.83
CA LEU A 38 -6.21 2.61 15.55
C LEU A 38 -5.14 2.48 14.47
N ILE A 39 -3.86 2.60 14.81
CA ILE A 39 -2.74 2.31 13.90
C ILE A 39 -2.78 0.85 13.46
N ARG A 40 -2.94 -0.08 14.40
CA ARG A 40 -3.04 -1.50 14.09
C ARG A 40 -4.27 -1.81 13.23
N ALA A 41 -5.42 -1.21 13.55
CA ALA A 41 -6.64 -1.39 12.77
C ALA A 41 -6.45 -0.95 11.31
N ARG A 42 -5.80 0.20 11.07
CA ARG A 42 -5.50 0.68 9.71
C ARG A 42 -4.58 -0.28 8.95
N GLN A 43 -3.57 -0.85 9.62
CA GLN A 43 -2.72 -1.87 8.98
C GLN A 43 -3.55 -3.08 8.54
N LEU A 44 -4.40 -3.61 9.42
CA LEU A 44 -5.26 -4.75 9.10
C LEU A 44 -6.23 -4.43 7.94
N LEU A 45 -6.85 -3.25 7.95
CA LEU A 45 -7.77 -2.84 6.88
C LEU A 45 -7.09 -2.80 5.50
N LYS A 46 -5.80 -2.42 5.45
CA LYS A 46 -5.02 -2.31 4.20
C LYS A 46 -4.37 -3.62 3.76
N GLN A 47 -3.97 -4.45 4.71
CA GLN A 47 -3.14 -5.63 4.44
C GLN A 47 -3.96 -6.92 4.36
N THR A 48 -5.21 -6.92 4.82
CA THR A 48 -6.03 -8.13 4.91
C THR A 48 -7.47 -7.90 4.45
N PRO A 49 -8.16 -8.97 4.01
CA PRO A 49 -9.57 -8.92 3.63
C PRO A 49 -10.54 -8.99 4.82
N MET A 50 -10.06 -8.93 6.07
CA MET A 50 -10.91 -9.07 7.27
C MET A 50 -12.09 -8.09 7.25
N SER A 51 -13.26 -8.52 7.71
CA SER A 51 -14.41 -7.64 7.87
C SER A 51 -14.12 -6.54 8.90
N ILE A 52 -14.84 -5.43 8.82
CA ILE A 52 -14.70 -4.31 9.77
C ILE A 52 -15.00 -4.78 11.21
N ILE A 53 -15.93 -5.73 11.36
CA ILE A 53 -16.32 -6.33 12.64
C ILE A 53 -15.15 -7.12 13.24
N GLU A 54 -14.49 -7.96 12.44
CA GLU A 54 -13.32 -8.72 12.88
C GLU A 54 -12.15 -7.79 13.24
N VAL A 55 -11.87 -6.77 12.42
CA VAL A 55 -10.82 -5.79 12.73
C VAL A 55 -11.10 -5.08 14.05
N ALA A 56 -12.35 -4.66 14.29
CA ALA A 56 -12.73 -4.04 15.56
C ALA A 56 -12.47 -4.99 16.74
N SER A 57 -12.85 -6.25 16.61
CA SER A 57 -12.65 -7.28 17.63
C SER A 57 -11.16 -7.54 17.91
N VAL A 58 -10.34 -7.76 16.87
CA VAL A 58 -8.89 -8.02 17.01
C VAL A 58 -8.15 -6.82 17.61
N CYS A 59 -8.57 -5.60 17.26
CA CYS A 59 -8.02 -4.40 17.88
C CYS A 59 -8.59 -4.12 19.28
N GLY A 60 -9.43 -5.01 19.83
CA GLY A 60 -9.92 -5.02 21.20
C GLY A 60 -11.11 -4.10 21.47
N PHE A 61 -11.87 -3.69 20.44
CA PHE A 61 -13.02 -2.78 20.59
C PHE A 61 -14.24 -3.57 21.03
N VAL A 62 -14.96 -3.04 22.02
CA VAL A 62 -16.19 -3.66 22.55
C VAL A 62 -17.30 -3.68 21.50
N SER A 63 -17.37 -2.66 20.65
CA SER A 63 -18.37 -2.57 19.59
C SER A 63 -17.85 -1.92 18.31
N THR A 64 -18.36 -2.38 17.18
CA THR A 64 -18.04 -1.86 15.85
C THR A 64 -18.42 -0.39 15.66
N PRO A 65 -19.57 0.11 16.18
CA PRO A 65 -19.91 1.53 16.10
C PRO A 65 -18.93 2.42 16.87
N HIS A 66 -18.51 1.99 18.07
CA HIS A 66 -17.51 2.72 18.86
C HIS A 66 -16.16 2.77 18.12
N PHE A 67 -15.73 1.64 17.56
CA PHE A 67 -14.55 1.59 16.70
C PHE A 67 -14.64 2.59 15.54
N SER A 68 -15.75 2.57 14.79
CA SER A 68 -15.92 3.39 13.59
C SER A 68 -15.92 4.89 13.92
N LYS A 69 -16.52 5.27 15.05
CA LYS A 69 -16.48 6.64 15.58
C LYS A 69 -15.04 7.06 15.89
N CYS A 70 -14.32 6.32 16.73
CA CYS A 70 -12.94 6.65 17.10
C CYS A 70 -12.00 6.66 15.90
N TYR A 71 -12.21 5.76 14.94
CA TYR A 71 -11.41 5.69 13.71
C TYR A 71 -11.59 6.95 12.87
N ARG A 72 -12.84 7.37 12.64
CA ARG A 72 -13.14 8.59 11.90
C ARG A 72 -12.66 9.84 12.61
N GLU A 73 -12.79 9.93 13.94
CA GLU A 73 -12.25 11.05 14.72
C GLU A 73 -10.72 11.16 14.61
N TYR A 74 -10.02 10.04 14.49
CA TYR A 74 -8.56 10.01 14.42
C TYR A 74 -8.00 10.20 13.00
N TYR A 75 -8.62 9.60 11.99
CA TYR A 75 -8.13 9.62 10.60
C TYR A 75 -8.91 10.52 9.65
N GLY A 76 -10.05 11.07 10.09
CA GLY A 76 -10.94 11.90 9.29
C GLY A 76 -11.88 11.12 8.36
N ILE A 77 -11.59 9.83 8.10
CA ILE A 77 -12.39 8.98 7.21
C ILE A 77 -12.92 7.73 7.92
N PRO A 78 -14.08 7.19 7.52
CA PRO A 78 -14.57 5.91 8.01
C PRO A 78 -13.64 4.74 7.66
N PRO A 79 -13.61 3.66 8.48
CA PRO A 79 -12.78 2.48 8.20
C PRO A 79 -13.17 1.75 6.90
N ARG A 80 -14.42 1.87 6.46
CA ARG A 80 -14.89 1.33 5.16
C ARG A 80 -14.19 2.02 4.00
N ASP A 81 -14.07 3.34 4.07
CA ASP A 81 -13.54 4.16 2.99
C ASP A 81 -12.02 4.02 2.88
N GLU A 82 -11.33 3.75 4.00
CA GLU A 82 -9.90 3.42 4.00
C GLU A 82 -9.58 2.23 3.07
N ARG A 83 -10.46 1.22 3.02
CA ARG A 83 -10.30 0.05 2.14
C ARG A 83 -10.60 0.35 0.67
N VAL A 84 -11.54 1.27 0.41
CA VAL A 84 -11.84 1.68 -0.96
C VAL A 84 -10.67 2.50 -1.54
N GLY A 85 -10.03 3.32 -0.71
CA GLY A 85 -8.89 4.16 -1.11
C GLY A 85 -7.60 3.40 -1.42
N SER A 86 -7.43 2.14 -0.97
CA SER A 86 -6.23 1.34 -1.27
C SER A 86 -6.20 0.74 -2.68
N ASN A 87 -7.33 0.68 -3.39
CA ASN A 87 -7.35 0.20 -4.78
C ASN A 87 -6.88 1.25 -5.81
N THR A 88 -6.65 2.50 -5.39
CA THR A 88 -6.30 3.59 -6.33
C THR A 88 -4.78 3.88 -6.38
N THR A 89 -3.96 3.35 -5.47
CA THR A 89 -2.51 3.73 -5.39
C THR A 89 -1.53 2.54 -5.49
N GLN A 90 -1.99 1.38 -5.96
CA GLN A 90 -1.11 0.27 -6.36
C GLN A 90 -1.29 -0.08 -7.84
N GLN A 91 -1.34 0.94 -8.69
CA GLN A 91 -0.59 0.86 -9.94
C GLN A 91 0.82 1.32 -9.61
N VAL A 92 1.68 0.38 -9.21
CA VAL A 92 3.11 0.58 -9.39
C VAL A 92 3.23 0.87 -10.88
N ALA A 93 3.63 2.09 -11.21
CA ALA A 93 3.91 2.49 -12.57
C ALA A 93 4.83 1.43 -13.17
N MET A 94 4.26 0.55 -13.98
CA MET A 94 4.98 -0.13 -15.03
C MET A 94 5.60 1.01 -15.81
N ILE A 95 6.91 1.21 -15.67
CA ILE A 95 7.64 2.05 -16.62
C ILE A 95 7.28 1.43 -17.98
N PRO A 96 6.59 2.13 -18.90
CA PRO A 96 6.57 1.67 -20.26
C PRO A 96 8.03 1.80 -20.69
N LEU A 97 8.71 0.67 -20.90
CA LEU A 97 9.99 0.70 -21.58
C LEU A 97 9.76 1.48 -22.87
N PRO A 98 10.44 2.62 -23.10
CA PRO A 98 10.36 3.28 -24.38
C PRO A 98 11.00 2.31 -25.37
N GLN A 99 10.18 1.54 -26.07
CA GLN A 99 10.65 0.69 -27.16
C GLN A 99 10.90 1.59 -28.37
N ALA A 100 11.85 2.51 -28.20
CA ALA A 100 12.49 3.21 -29.29
C ALA A 100 13.54 2.25 -29.86
N LEU A 101 13.21 1.65 -30.99
CA LEU A 101 14.07 1.54 -32.18
C LEU A 101 13.26 0.78 -33.22
N GLY A 102 12.80 1.53 -34.24
CA GLY A 102 12.08 1.00 -35.39
C GLY A 102 12.95 0.03 -36.17
N LEU A 103 12.85 -1.25 -35.84
CA LEU A 103 13.18 -2.33 -36.75
C LEU A 103 11.88 -2.74 -37.42
N SER A 104 11.69 -2.20 -38.63
CA SER A 104 10.67 -2.65 -39.58
C SER A 104 10.69 -4.19 -39.66
N PRO A 105 9.53 -4.86 -39.68
CA PRO A 105 9.50 -6.30 -39.81
C PRO A 105 10.26 -6.70 -41.08
N LEU A 106 11.22 -7.59 -40.86
CA LEU A 106 12.01 -8.27 -41.88
C LEU A 106 11.12 -8.61 -43.07
N SER A 107 11.50 -8.06 -44.21
CA SER A 107 11.03 -8.36 -45.54
C SER A 107 10.66 -9.84 -45.71
N ASP A 108 9.43 -10.09 -46.17
CA ASP A 108 9.00 -11.40 -46.62
C ASP A 108 10.07 -12.04 -47.51
N PRO A 109 10.53 -13.28 -47.22
CA PRO A 109 11.60 -13.94 -47.97
C PRO A 109 11.25 -14.14 -49.46
N SER A 110 9.97 -14.02 -49.83
CA SER A 110 9.50 -14.06 -51.22
C SER A 110 9.83 -12.79 -52.02
N SER A 111 9.91 -11.63 -51.35
CA SER A 111 10.19 -10.33 -52.01
C SER A 111 11.68 -10.15 -52.34
N ALA A 112 12.58 -10.82 -51.62
CA ALA A 112 14.03 -10.78 -51.87
C ALA A 112 14.42 -11.47 -53.20
N LEU A 113 13.69 -12.52 -53.61
CA LEU A 113 13.96 -13.23 -54.88
C LEU A 113 13.53 -12.44 -56.13
N GLY A 114 12.58 -11.50 -56.00
CA GLY A 114 12.12 -10.67 -57.11
C GLY A 114 13.09 -9.54 -57.48
N GLN A 115 13.80 -8.98 -56.50
CA GLN A 115 14.72 -7.86 -56.70
C GLN A 115 16.05 -8.26 -57.35
N ALA A 116 16.51 -9.50 -57.16
CA ALA A 116 17.76 -10.01 -57.73
C ALA A 116 17.74 -10.24 -59.26
N ARG A 117 16.57 -10.14 -59.92
CA ARG A 117 16.43 -10.40 -61.37
C ARG A 117 16.52 -9.15 -62.26
N ASN A 118 16.56 -7.95 -61.69
CA ASN A 118 16.50 -6.70 -62.45
C ASN A 118 17.75 -5.81 -62.32
N GLU A 119 18.84 -6.31 -61.74
CA GLU A 119 20.11 -5.55 -61.73
C GLU A 119 20.78 -5.62 -63.11
N SER A 120 20.81 -4.46 -63.77
CA SER A 120 21.29 -4.28 -65.15
C SER A 120 22.83 -4.24 -65.27
N THR A 121 23.56 -4.84 -64.31
CA THR A 121 25.03 -4.72 -64.21
C THR A 121 25.78 -5.94 -64.76
N PHE A 122 25.09 -6.87 -65.45
CA PHE A 122 25.72 -8.09 -65.98
C PHE A 122 26.54 -7.90 -67.29
N ALA A 123 26.57 -6.73 -67.92
CA ALA A 123 27.29 -6.61 -69.19
C ALA A 123 27.97 -5.26 -69.37
N SER A 124 29.26 -5.19 -69.05
CA SER A 124 30.25 -4.38 -69.80
C SER A 124 31.68 -4.62 -69.30
N VAL A 125 32.26 -5.78 -69.66
CA VAL A 125 33.69 -5.85 -70.04
C VAL A 125 33.75 -6.72 -71.30
N ARG A 126 34.03 -6.09 -72.44
CA ARG A 126 34.35 -6.77 -73.70
C ARG A 126 35.80 -7.27 -73.64
N ILE A 127 36.04 -8.46 -74.21
CA ILE A 127 37.34 -8.86 -74.77
C ILE A 127 37.47 -8.20 -76.14
#